data_AF-A0A2P8VTR9-F1
#
_entry.id   AF-A0A2P8VTR9-F1
#
_cell.length_a   1.000
_cell.length_b   1.000
_cell.length_c   1.000
_cell.angle_alpha   90.00
_cell.angle_beta   90.00
_cell.angle_gamma   90.00
#
_symmetry.space_group_name_H-M   'P 1'
#
loop_
_entity.id
_entity.type
_entity.pdbx_description
1 polymer ?
#
loop_
_entity_poly.entity_id
_entity_poly.type
_entity_poly.pdbx_seq_one_letter_code
_entity_poly.pdbx_strand_id
1 'polypeptide(L)'
;MAFSDAQPALLVLVDGSIYRGFSFGAPGTVMGEVVFNTGMTGYQEVLSDPSYRGQIVTFTYPELGNTGVNPDDEESNGPQVCGAIARNICPQPSNWRATQSLPDYLKSHKIPGIYGIDTRALTRKLRTVGAMNGAISTTTLNPEELLRQLQDAPSMEGLNLVEEVTTREIYEWTERT
;
A
#
# COMPACT_ATOMS: atom_id res chain seq x y z
N MET A 1 5.76 -18.47 -10.30
CA MET A 1 6.62 -19.00 -9.23
C MET A 1 6.36 -18.18 -7.98
N ALA A 2 6.03 -18.82 -6.86
CA ALA A 2 5.94 -18.11 -5.58
C ALA A 2 7.34 -17.62 -5.18
N PHE A 3 7.44 -16.46 -4.52
CA PHE A 3 8.69 -15.98 -3.93
C PHE A 3 9.29 -17.10 -3.05
N SER A 4 10.53 -17.51 -3.32
CA SER A 4 11.19 -18.63 -2.64
C SER A 4 11.45 -18.36 -1.14
N ASP A 5 11.38 -17.10 -0.72
CA ASP A 5 11.54 -16.61 0.66
C ASP A 5 10.38 -15.71 1.08
N ALA A 6 9.15 -16.19 0.94
CA ALA A 6 7.96 -15.44 1.32
C ALA A 6 7.87 -15.28 2.85
N GLN A 7 8.29 -14.11 3.37
CA GLN A 7 8.14 -13.79 4.79
C GLN A 7 6.66 -13.66 5.17
N PRO A 8 6.18 -14.25 6.28
CA PRO A 8 4.81 -14.07 6.71
C PRO A 8 4.48 -12.60 7.00
N ALA A 9 3.26 -12.19 6.66
CA ALA A 9 2.73 -10.87 6.96
C ALA A 9 1.31 -10.99 7.51
N LEU A 10 0.95 -10.02 8.36
CA LEU A 10 -0.34 -9.95 9.03
C LEU A 10 -0.97 -8.58 8.77
N LEU A 11 -2.23 -8.58 8.32
CA LEU A 11 -3.09 -7.42 8.29
C LEU A 11 -4.15 -7.56 9.37
N VAL A 12 -4.23 -6.57 10.26
CA VAL A 12 -5.26 -6.48 11.30
C VAL A 12 -6.09 -5.21 11.07
N LEU A 13 -7.40 -5.33 11.14
CA LEU A 13 -8.33 -4.20 11.04
C LEU A 13 -8.87 -3.81 12.43
N VAL A 14 -9.35 -2.59 12.58
CA VAL A 14 -9.90 -2.07 13.86
C VAL A 14 -11.09 -2.87 14.39
N ASP A 15 -11.84 -3.52 13.50
CA ASP A 15 -12.97 -4.39 13.85
C ASP A 15 -12.52 -5.77 14.38
N GLY A 16 -11.21 -6.01 14.51
CA GLY A 16 -10.63 -7.27 14.95
C GLY A 16 -10.44 -8.29 13.82
N SER A 17 -10.70 -7.94 12.56
CA SER A 17 -10.47 -8.84 11.44
C SER A 17 -8.98 -9.07 11.20
N ILE A 18 -8.65 -10.32 10.88
CA ILE A 18 -7.26 -10.73 10.69
C ILE A 18 -7.13 -11.38 9.32
N TYR A 19 -6.18 -10.90 8.52
CA TYR A 19 -5.82 -11.45 7.22
C TYR A 19 -4.35 -11.86 7.27
N ARG A 20 -4.09 -13.13 6.97
CA ARG A 20 -2.74 -13.70 6.90
C ARG A 20 -2.30 -13.79 5.45
N GLY A 21 -1.09 -13.33 5.18
CA GLY A 21 -0.50 -13.34 3.85
C GLY A 21 1.01 -13.37 3.94
N PHE A 22 1.64 -12.87 2.90
CA PHE A 22 3.08 -12.84 2.72
C PHE A 22 3.55 -11.43 2.42
N SER A 23 4.76 -11.08 2.84
CA SER A 23 5.37 -9.79 2.57
C SER A 23 5.95 -9.74 1.16
N PHE A 24 5.72 -8.65 0.44
CA PHE A 24 6.41 -8.35 -0.83
C PHE A 24 7.11 -6.98 -0.85
N GLY A 25 7.03 -6.21 0.23
CA GLY A 25 7.63 -4.88 0.36
C GLY A 25 8.78 -4.84 1.37
N ALA A 26 8.98 -3.68 1.96
CA ALA A 26 9.91 -3.50 3.06
C ALA A 26 9.43 -4.23 4.34
N PRO A 27 10.35 -4.78 5.15
CA PRO A 27 9.99 -5.30 6.46
C PRO A 27 9.63 -4.14 7.40
N GLY A 28 8.58 -4.33 8.21
CA GLY A 28 8.16 -3.34 9.19
C GLY A 28 6.71 -3.52 9.63
N THR A 29 6.27 -2.56 10.44
CA THR A 29 4.88 -2.41 10.86
C THR A 29 4.43 -1.01 10.49
N VAL A 30 3.28 -0.90 9.82
CA VAL A 30 2.67 0.36 9.45
C VAL A 30 1.19 0.33 9.79
N MET A 31 0.67 1.48 10.17
CA MET A 31 -0.74 1.70 10.47
C MET A 31 -1.26 2.82 9.59
N GLY A 32 -2.50 2.71 9.15
CA GLY A 32 -3.13 3.71 8.30
C GLY A 32 -4.57 3.34 7.97
N GLU A 33 -5.25 4.24 7.28
CA GLU A 33 -6.61 3.97 6.83
C GLU A 33 -6.60 3.00 5.63
N VAL A 34 -7.28 1.87 5.76
CA VAL A 34 -7.39 0.88 4.70
C VAL A 34 -8.49 1.30 3.73
N VAL A 35 -8.08 1.58 2.51
CA VAL A 35 -8.95 1.93 1.38
C VAL A 35 -8.83 0.89 0.28
N PHE A 36 -9.72 0.93 -0.71
CA PHE A 36 -9.62 0.07 -1.88
C PHE A 36 -9.66 0.89 -3.18
N ASN A 37 -8.91 0.44 -4.19
CA ASN A 37 -8.88 1.03 -5.51
C ASN A 37 -9.31 0.00 -6.57
N THR A 38 -10.23 0.41 -7.46
CA THR A 38 -10.80 -0.42 -8.52
C THR A 38 -10.06 -0.35 -9.86
N GLY A 39 -8.98 0.42 -9.92
CA GLY A 39 -8.06 0.49 -11.05
C GLY A 39 -7.44 -0.87 -11.34
N MET A 40 -7.53 -1.30 -12.60
CA MET A 40 -6.91 -2.55 -13.08
C MET A 40 -5.48 -2.32 -13.57
N THR A 41 -5.13 -1.08 -13.84
CA THR A 41 -3.82 -0.62 -14.34
C THR A 41 -3.45 0.66 -13.60
N GLY A 42 -2.22 1.11 -13.79
CA GLY A 42 -1.75 2.37 -13.22
C GLY A 42 -1.50 2.28 -11.72
N TYR A 43 -0.99 1.14 -11.24
CA TYR A 43 -0.75 0.98 -9.81
C TYR A 43 0.41 1.84 -9.31
N GLN A 44 1.35 2.24 -10.16
CA GLN A 44 2.47 3.08 -9.72
C GLN A 44 2.02 4.52 -9.46
N GLU A 45 1.17 5.03 -10.35
CA GLU A 45 0.50 6.32 -10.25
C GLU A 45 -0.33 6.36 -8.95
N VAL A 46 -1.10 5.31 -8.68
CA VAL A 46 -1.85 5.17 -7.40
C VAL A 46 -0.93 5.13 -6.18
N LEU A 47 0.23 4.47 -6.26
CA LEU A 47 1.17 4.41 -5.14
C LEU A 47 1.84 5.76 -4.86
N SER A 48 2.00 6.61 -5.88
CA SER A 48 2.69 7.91 -5.83
C SER A 48 1.75 9.11 -5.69
N ASP A 49 0.44 8.93 -5.80
CA ASP A 49 -0.54 9.99 -5.59
C ASP A 49 -0.57 10.49 -4.13
N PRO A 50 -0.30 11.79 -3.88
CA PRO A 50 -0.35 12.40 -2.54
C PRO A 50 -1.66 12.22 -1.77
N SER A 51 -2.76 11.97 -2.47
CA SER A 51 -4.07 11.72 -1.87
C SER A 51 -4.10 10.48 -0.99
N TYR A 52 -3.20 9.51 -1.23
CA TYR A 52 -3.09 8.29 -0.43
C TYR A 52 -2.13 8.39 0.75
N ARG A 53 -1.64 9.59 1.08
CA ARG A 53 -0.80 9.82 2.26
C ARG A 53 -1.51 9.30 3.52
N GLY A 54 -0.86 8.45 4.31
CA GLY A 54 -1.48 7.88 5.52
C GLY A 54 -2.39 6.67 5.25
N GLN A 55 -2.61 6.30 3.99
CA GLN A 55 -3.52 5.21 3.62
C GLN A 55 -2.78 3.93 3.24
N ILE A 56 -3.47 2.82 3.47
CA ILE A 56 -3.08 1.49 3.04
C ILE A 56 -4.01 1.10 1.90
N VAL A 57 -3.47 0.95 0.69
CA VAL A 57 -4.27 0.75 -0.52
C VAL A 57 -4.47 -0.73 -0.80
N THR A 58 -5.72 -1.15 -0.89
CA THR A 58 -6.13 -2.47 -1.36
C THR A 58 -6.44 -2.45 -2.84
N PHE A 59 -5.62 -3.13 -3.64
CA PHE A 59 -5.89 -3.30 -5.06
C PHE A 59 -6.91 -4.42 -5.27
N THR A 60 -7.99 -4.11 -5.98
CA THR A 60 -9.02 -5.10 -6.31
C THR A 60 -8.60 -6.02 -7.45
N TYR A 61 -7.78 -5.52 -8.38
CA TYR A 61 -7.22 -6.34 -9.46
C TYR A 61 -6.24 -7.38 -8.88
N PRO A 62 -6.38 -8.67 -9.25
CA PRO A 62 -5.70 -9.74 -8.54
C PRO A 62 -4.20 -9.82 -8.80
N GLU A 63 -3.71 -9.38 -9.96
CA GLU A 63 -2.30 -9.49 -10.35
C GLU A 63 -1.63 -8.12 -10.35
N LEU A 64 -0.79 -7.83 -9.36
CA LEU A 64 -0.11 -6.53 -9.25
C LEU A 64 1.37 -6.65 -9.65
N GLY A 65 1.95 -5.61 -10.26
CA GLY A 65 3.37 -5.57 -10.61
C GLY A 65 3.74 -6.15 -11.98
N ASN A 66 2.74 -6.46 -12.83
CA ASN A 66 2.96 -7.04 -14.16
C ASN A 66 3.79 -6.14 -15.10
N THR A 67 3.67 -4.81 -14.98
CA THR A 67 4.41 -3.85 -15.80
C THR A 67 5.69 -3.31 -15.14
N GLY A 68 6.06 -3.81 -13.96
CA GLY A 68 7.17 -3.25 -13.18
C GLY A 68 6.88 -1.82 -12.75
N VAL A 69 7.91 -1.03 -12.51
CA VAL A 69 7.77 0.42 -12.32
C VAL A 69 8.81 1.16 -13.16
N ASN A 70 8.58 2.44 -13.41
CA ASN A 70 9.46 3.33 -14.16
C ASN A 70 9.33 4.79 -13.70
N PRO A 71 10.36 5.64 -13.83
CA PRO A 71 10.31 7.01 -13.32
C PRO A 71 9.22 7.90 -13.93
N ASP A 72 8.78 7.62 -15.16
CA ASP A 72 7.83 8.47 -15.88
C ASP A 72 6.39 8.32 -15.37
N ASP A 73 6.07 7.22 -14.68
CA ASP A 73 4.75 6.94 -14.11
C ASP A 73 4.66 7.32 -12.61
N GLU A 74 5.59 8.15 -12.11
CA GLU A 74 5.51 8.73 -10.75
C GLU A 74 4.75 10.07 -10.77
N GLU A 75 3.65 10.15 -10.02
CA GLU A 75 2.80 11.36 -9.90
C GLU A 75 3.31 12.35 -8.83
N SER A 76 4.31 11.96 -8.04
CA SER A 76 4.97 12.83 -7.07
C SER A 76 6.42 12.39 -6.83
N ASN A 77 7.14 13.05 -5.92
CA ASN A 77 8.55 12.76 -5.61
C ASN A 77 8.82 11.37 -4.98
N GLY A 78 7.87 10.45 -5.05
CA GLY A 78 7.96 9.09 -4.55
C GLY A 78 6.58 8.53 -4.15
N PRO A 79 6.56 7.30 -3.62
CA PRO A 79 5.32 6.70 -3.16
C PRO A 79 4.82 7.36 -1.87
N GLN A 80 3.52 7.66 -1.84
CA GLN A 80 2.85 8.38 -0.75
C GLN A 80 2.04 7.44 0.14
N VAL A 81 1.69 6.25 -0.37
CA VAL A 81 1.01 5.22 0.40
C VAL A 81 1.85 4.78 1.59
N CYS A 82 1.18 4.45 2.69
CA CYS A 82 1.83 3.83 3.84
C CYS A 82 1.96 2.31 3.69
N GLY A 83 1.11 1.69 2.88
CA GLY A 83 1.20 0.26 2.59
C GLY A 83 0.36 -0.17 1.39
N ALA A 84 0.68 -1.35 0.86
CA ALA A 84 -0.02 -1.92 -0.30
C ALA A 84 -0.54 -3.34 0.00
N ILE A 85 -1.75 -3.62 -0.46
CA ILE A 85 -2.42 -4.91 -0.29
C ILE A 85 -2.80 -5.46 -1.66
N ALA A 86 -2.37 -6.68 -1.96
CA ALA A 86 -2.63 -7.35 -3.23
C ALA A 86 -3.09 -8.81 -3.04
N ARG A 87 -3.68 -9.40 -4.08
CA ARG A 87 -3.97 -10.83 -4.10
C ARG A 87 -2.72 -11.62 -4.50
N ASN A 88 -2.18 -11.31 -5.67
CA ASN A 88 -0.96 -11.89 -6.22
C ASN A 88 -0.02 -10.78 -6.66
N ILE A 89 1.28 -11.09 -6.60
CA ILE A 89 2.35 -10.18 -7.05
C ILE A 89 3.13 -10.88 -8.14
N CYS A 90 3.38 -10.15 -9.23
CA CYS A 90 4.23 -10.59 -10.30
C CYS A 90 5.71 -10.44 -9.86
N PRO A 91 6.47 -11.54 -9.74
CA PRO A 91 7.88 -11.48 -9.34
C PRO A 91 8.79 -10.99 -10.48
N GLN A 92 8.37 -11.18 -11.73
CA GLN A 92 9.13 -10.82 -12.92
C GLN A 92 8.24 -9.98 -13.84
N PRO A 93 8.38 -8.64 -13.81
CA PRO A 93 7.59 -7.77 -14.66
C PRO A 93 7.95 -7.98 -16.13
N SER A 94 6.99 -7.76 -17.02
CA SER A 94 7.17 -7.85 -18.47
C SER A 94 6.58 -6.62 -19.15
N ASN A 95 7.39 -5.57 -19.24
CA ASN A 95 7.06 -4.36 -19.98
C ASN A 95 8.38 -3.73 -20.47
N TRP A 96 8.38 -3.17 -21.69
CA TRP A 96 9.55 -2.54 -22.28
C TRP A 96 10.00 -1.27 -21.53
N ARG A 97 9.08 -0.62 -20.81
CA ARG A 97 9.34 0.56 -19.95
C ARG A 97 9.85 0.17 -18.56
N ALA A 98 9.74 -1.09 -18.14
CA ALA A 98 10.05 -1.49 -16.77
C ALA A 98 11.54 -1.30 -16.46
N THR A 99 11.85 -0.52 -15.44
CA THR A 99 13.23 -0.31 -14.96
C THR A 99 13.54 -1.14 -13.71
N GLN A 100 12.54 -1.43 -12.88
CA GLN A 100 12.66 -2.24 -11.67
C GLN A 100 11.35 -2.99 -11.35
N SER A 101 11.42 -3.95 -10.43
CA SER A 101 10.23 -4.70 -9.97
C SER A 101 9.44 -3.89 -8.93
N LEU A 102 8.13 -4.13 -8.83
CA LEU A 102 7.30 -3.50 -7.80
C LEU A 102 7.76 -3.85 -6.36
N PRO A 103 8.11 -5.12 -6.04
CA PRO A 103 8.70 -5.46 -4.75
C PRO A 103 9.95 -4.65 -4.40
N ASP A 104 10.86 -4.48 -5.36
CA ASP A 104 12.12 -3.77 -5.12
C ASP A 104 11.88 -2.26 -4.95
N TYR A 105 10.94 -1.70 -5.69
CA TYR A 105 10.49 -0.31 -5.53
C TYR A 105 9.90 -0.02 -4.15
N LEU A 106 9.04 -0.90 -3.63
CA LEU A 106 8.49 -0.72 -2.28
C LEU A 106 9.56 -0.91 -1.19
N LYS A 107 10.52 -1.82 -1.39
CA LYS A 107 11.65 -1.99 -0.48
C LYS A 107 12.56 -0.77 -0.44
N SER A 108 12.89 -0.17 -1.60
CA SER A 108 13.75 1.02 -1.65
C SER A 108 13.11 2.22 -0.94
N HIS A 109 11.78 2.32 -0.98
CA HIS A 109 11.01 3.37 -0.29
C HIS A 109 10.54 3.00 1.12
N LYS A 110 10.95 1.85 1.64
CA LYS A 110 10.60 1.38 3.00
C LYS A 110 9.09 1.20 3.24
N ILE A 111 8.34 0.83 2.20
CA ILE A 111 6.89 0.62 2.28
C ILE A 111 6.56 -0.86 2.45
N PRO A 112 5.85 -1.24 3.54
CA PRO A 112 5.36 -2.60 3.71
C PRO A 112 4.26 -2.96 2.71
N GLY A 113 4.27 -4.21 2.26
CA GLY A 113 3.23 -4.73 1.37
C GLY A 113 2.86 -6.16 1.73
N ILE A 114 1.56 -6.48 1.71
CA ILE A 114 1.04 -7.83 1.96
C ILE A 114 0.32 -8.38 0.74
N TYR A 115 0.64 -9.62 0.36
CA TYR A 115 -0.01 -10.36 -0.70
C TYR A 115 -0.54 -11.72 -0.23
N GLY A 116 -1.36 -12.37 -1.06
CA GLY A 116 -1.94 -13.68 -0.76
C GLY A 116 -3.25 -13.61 0.04
N ILE A 117 -3.77 -12.41 0.30
CA ILE A 117 -5.03 -12.23 1.02
C ILE A 117 -6.23 -12.24 0.07
N ASP A 118 -7.44 -12.46 0.60
CA ASP A 118 -8.67 -12.29 -0.18
C ASP A 118 -9.07 -10.81 -0.26
N THR A 119 -8.52 -10.11 -1.26
CA THR A 119 -8.81 -8.69 -1.51
C THR A 119 -10.28 -8.46 -1.85
N ARG A 120 -10.99 -9.45 -2.39
CA ARG A 120 -12.43 -9.35 -2.67
C ARG A 120 -13.24 -9.37 -1.38
N ALA A 121 -12.93 -10.25 -0.44
CA ALA A 121 -13.56 -10.27 0.87
C ALA A 121 -13.29 -8.97 1.64
N LEU A 122 -12.05 -8.47 1.60
CA LEU A 122 -11.67 -7.19 2.20
C LEU A 122 -12.43 -6.02 1.57
N THR A 123 -12.48 -5.94 0.24
CA THR A 123 -13.21 -4.88 -0.47
C THR A 123 -14.70 -4.89 -0.14
N ARG A 124 -15.33 -6.07 -0.07
CA ARG A 124 -16.75 -6.20 0.32
C ARG A 124 -17.00 -5.67 1.73
N LYS A 125 -16.06 -5.92 2.65
CA LYS A 125 -16.12 -5.41 4.01
C LYS A 125 -16.02 -3.89 4.01
N LEU A 126 -14.96 -3.32 3.45
CA LEU A 126 -14.76 -1.86 3.38
C LEU A 126 -15.95 -1.14 2.73
N ARG A 127 -16.56 -1.73 1.71
CA ARG A 127 -17.77 -1.19 1.09
C ARG A 127 -19.01 -1.20 2.01
N THR A 128 -19.08 -2.13 2.96
CA THR A 128 -20.23 -2.28 3.86
C THR A 128 -20.11 -1.41 5.11
N VAL A 129 -18.91 -1.32 5.69
CA VAL A 129 -18.67 -0.63 6.97
C VAL A 129 -17.92 0.69 6.83
N GLY A 130 -17.42 1.02 5.65
CA GLY A 130 -16.59 2.20 5.39
C GLY A 130 -15.10 1.90 5.46
N ALA A 131 -14.30 2.93 5.13
CA ALA A 131 -12.86 2.92 5.36
C ALA A 131 -12.58 2.82 6.87
N MET A 132 -11.49 2.14 7.22
CA MET A 132 -11.15 1.91 8.62
C MET A 132 -9.65 1.79 8.79
N ASN A 133 -9.16 2.08 9.99
CA ASN A 133 -7.76 1.86 10.31
C ASN A 133 -7.41 0.36 10.24
N GLY A 134 -6.23 0.09 9.73
CA GLY A 134 -5.62 -1.23 9.71
C GLY A 134 -4.10 -1.15 9.85
N ALA A 135 -3.51 -2.26 10.26
CA ALA A 135 -2.08 -2.41 10.49
C ALA A 135 -1.54 -3.54 9.63
N ILE A 136 -0.52 -3.26 8.82
CA ILE A 136 0.28 -4.29 8.15
C ILE A 136 1.54 -4.49 8.97
N SER A 137 1.87 -5.75 9.30
CA SER A 137 3.06 -6.08 10.05
C SER A 137 3.74 -7.33 9.51
N THR A 138 5.06 -7.25 9.32
CA THR A 138 5.92 -8.39 8.92
C THR A 138 6.84 -8.85 10.06
N THR A 139 6.97 -8.06 11.12
CA THR A 139 7.86 -8.32 12.26
C THR A 139 7.07 -8.82 13.46
N THR A 140 6.00 -8.11 13.82
CA THR A 140 5.07 -8.50 14.88
C THR A 140 3.91 -9.29 14.28
N LEU A 141 3.90 -10.61 14.48
CA LEU A 141 2.84 -11.49 13.99
C LEU A 141 1.80 -11.82 15.07
N ASN A 142 1.74 -11.02 16.14
CA ASN A 142 0.73 -11.14 17.18
C ASN A 142 -0.46 -10.20 16.86
N PRO A 143 -1.65 -10.74 16.52
CA PRO A 143 -2.80 -9.91 16.19
C PRO A 143 -3.31 -9.05 17.33
N GLU A 144 -3.21 -9.52 18.58
CA GLU A 144 -3.73 -8.81 19.76
C GLU A 144 -2.91 -7.54 20.03
N GLU A 145 -1.58 -7.64 19.88
CA GLU A 145 -0.68 -6.50 20.04
C GLU A 145 -0.93 -5.44 18.96
N LEU A 146 -1.10 -5.87 17.70
CA LEU A 146 -1.41 -4.95 16.61
C LEU A 146 -2.78 -4.30 16.78
N LEU A 147 -3.79 -5.04 17.23
CA LEU A 147 -5.11 -4.49 17.47
C LEU A 147 -5.07 -3.43 18.58
N ARG A 148 -4.31 -3.67 19.66
CA ARG A 148 -4.12 -2.69 20.72
C ARG A 148 -3.46 -1.40 20.21
N GLN A 149 -2.36 -1.53 19.46
CA GLN A 149 -1.68 -0.37 18.86
C GLN A 149 -2.60 0.40 17.91
N LEU A 150 -3.46 -0.32 17.18
CA LEU A 150 -4.40 0.27 16.25
C LEU A 150 -5.55 1.03 16.95
N GLN A 151 -5.97 0.57 18.14
CA GLN A 151 -6.96 1.28 18.96
C GLN A 151 -6.41 2.59 19.52
N ASP A 152 -5.10 2.66 19.76
CA ASP A 152 -4.41 3.87 20.20
C ASP A 152 -4.03 4.80 19.02
N ALA A 153 -4.14 4.33 17.77
CA ALA A 153 -3.79 5.11 16.59
C ALA A 153 -4.83 6.21 16.31
N PRO A 154 -4.40 7.43 15.96
CA PRO A 154 -5.32 8.50 15.62
C PRO A 154 -6.18 8.12 14.41
N SER A 155 -7.45 8.53 14.42
CA SER A 155 -8.31 8.42 13.24
C SER A 155 -7.77 9.30 12.13
N MET A 156 -7.91 8.85 10.88
CA MET A 156 -7.65 9.66 9.70
C MET A 156 -8.61 10.87 9.60
N GLU A 157 -9.80 10.72 10.18
CA GLU A 157 -10.80 11.77 10.25
C GLU A 157 -10.30 12.93 11.14
N GLY A 158 -9.99 14.07 10.52
CA GLY A 158 -9.52 15.28 11.19
C GLY A 158 -7.99 15.48 11.19
N LEU A 159 -7.21 14.59 10.58
CA LEU A 159 -5.77 14.80 10.38
C LEU A 159 -5.52 15.80 9.23
N ASN A 160 -4.73 16.85 9.51
CA ASN A 160 -4.29 17.78 8.47
C ASN A 160 -3.07 17.23 7.72
N LEU A 161 -3.32 16.32 6.78
CA LEU A 161 -2.27 15.73 5.95
C LEU A 161 -1.78 16.67 4.84
N VAL A 162 -2.52 17.76 4.57
CA VAL A 162 -2.18 18.74 3.52
C VAL A 162 -0.84 19.42 3.84
N GLU A 163 -0.60 19.74 5.10
CA GLU A 163 0.69 20.33 5.55
C GLU A 163 1.88 19.38 5.36
N GLU A 164 1.66 18.06 5.36
CA GLU A 164 2.73 17.08 5.15
C GLU A 164 3.11 16.90 3.69
N VAL A 165 2.15 17.06 2.77
CA VAL A 165 2.34 16.81 1.34
C VAL A 165 2.58 18.08 0.52
N THR A 166 2.25 19.25 1.06
CA THR A 166 2.42 20.52 0.35
C THR A 166 3.89 20.90 0.18
N THR A 167 4.18 21.70 -0.86
CA THR A 167 5.52 22.27 -1.05
C THR A 167 5.83 23.29 0.05
N ARG A 168 7.10 23.33 0.48
CA ARG A 168 7.59 24.31 1.46
C ARG A 168 7.89 25.68 0.84
N GLU A 169 8.17 25.67 -0.46
CA GLU A 169 8.60 26.85 -1.20
C GLU A 169 7.76 27.00 -2.46
N ILE A 170 7.54 28.26 -2.86
CA ILE A 170 6.83 28.59 -4.10
C ILE A 170 7.72 28.18 -5.27
N TYR A 171 7.15 27.50 -6.26
CA TYR A 171 7.83 27.12 -7.49
C TYR A 171 6.93 27.39 -8.69
N GLU A 172 7.54 27.53 -9.86
CA GLU A 172 6.82 27.65 -11.14
C GLU A 172 6.89 26.33 -11.89
N TRP A 173 5.74 25.86 -12.36
CA TRP A 173 5.66 24.67 -13.21
C TRP A 173 5.66 25.10 -14.68
N THR A 174 6.77 24.83 -15.38
CA THR A 174 6.97 25.24 -16.78
C THR A 174 6.86 24.10 -17.78
N GLU A 175 6.64 22.87 -17.31
CA GLU A 175 6.53 21.69 -18.17
C GLU A 175 5.16 21.66 -18.86
N ARG A 176 5.15 21.28 -20.15
CA ARG A 176 3.92 21.20 -20.95
C ARG A 176 3.29 19.82 -20.79
N THR A 177 2.03 19.79 -20.38
CA THR A 177 1.17 18.58 -20.37
C THR A 177 0.89 18.07 -21.79
#